data_AF-A0A7W1B3E6-F1
#
_entry.id   AF-A0A7W1B3E6-F1
#
_cell.length_a   1.000
_cell.length_b   1.000
_cell.length_c   1.000
_cell.angle_alpha   90.00
_cell.angle_beta   90.00
_cell.angle_gamma   90.00
#
_symmetry.space_group_name_H-M   'P 1'
#
loop_
_entity.id
_entity.type
_entity.pdbx_description
1 polymer ?
#
loop_
_entity_poly.entity_id
_entity_poly.type
_entity_poly.pdbx_seq_one_letter_code
_entity_poly.pdbx_strand_id
1 'polypeptide(L)' 'MDQDYDTESSEHVRQNRMAWEGWAPEYAEWAPRAWAQAEPSWGLYSVPDAAIGVLPDTVAGLD' A
#
# COMPACT_ATOMS: atom_id res chain seq x y z
N MET A 1 -5.67 32.73 10.63
CA MET A 1 -5.22 31.57 11.43
C MET A 1 -4.54 30.66 10.43
N ASP A 2 -3.31 31.00 10.05
CA ASP A 2 -2.48 30.10 9.26
C ASP A 2 -1.98 29.04 10.22
N GLN A 3 -2.47 27.82 10.05
CA GLN A 3 -1.92 26.69 10.76
C GLN A 3 -0.69 26.25 9.98
N ASP A 4 0.49 26.68 10.43
CA ASP A 4 1.77 26.06 10.09
C ASP A 4 1.77 24.61 10.64
N TYR A 5 1.10 23.70 9.94
CA TYR A 5 1.13 22.27 10.25
C TYR A 5 2.44 21.60 9.81
N ASP A 6 3.40 22.36 9.28
CA ASP A 6 4.63 21.85 8.68
C ASP A 6 5.88 22.04 9.56
N THR A 7 5.72 22.06 10.88
CA THR A 7 6.87 22.22 11.78
C THR A 7 6.99 21.01 12.71
N GLU A 8 7.92 20.13 12.35
CA GLU A 8 8.33 18.93 13.06
C GLU A 8 7.24 17.87 13.23
N SER A 9 7.34 16.85 12.38
CA SER A 9 6.71 15.56 12.67
C SER A 9 7.11 15.14 14.09
N SER A 10 6.16 15.09 15.00
CA SER A 10 6.32 14.59 16.37
C SER A 10 7.22 13.34 16.38
N GLU A 11 7.95 13.07 17.47
CA GLU A 11 8.89 11.94 17.56
C GLU A 11 8.32 10.65 16.96
N HIS A 12 7.06 10.33 17.26
CA HIS A 12 6.38 9.15 16.75
C HIS A 12 6.20 9.14 15.23
N VAL A 13 5.97 10.29 14.57
CA VAL A 13 5.89 10.36 13.11
C VAL A 13 7.26 10.14 12.49
N ARG A 14 8.35 10.68 13.07
CA ARG A 14 9.71 10.44 12.56
C ARG A 14 10.10 8.97 12.69
N GLN A 15 9.82 8.36 13.84
CA GLN A 15 10.07 6.93 14.08
C GLN A 15 9.25 6.05 13.14
N ASN A 16 7.96 6.39 12.93
CA ASN A 16 7.15 5.70 11.94
C ASN A 16 7.77 5.81 10.55
N ARG A 17 8.12 7.02 10.09
CA ARG A 17 8.74 7.18 8.77
C ARG A 17 9.97 6.28 8.60
N MET A 18 10.89 6.28 9.57
CA MET A 18 12.09 5.43 9.54
C MET A 18 11.75 3.94 9.46
N ALA A 19 10.77 3.48 10.24
CA ALA A 19 10.34 2.07 10.21
C ALA A 19 9.74 1.69 8.85
N TRP A 20 8.85 2.53 8.32
CA TRP A 20 8.19 2.28 7.03
C TRP A 20 9.16 2.35 5.85
N GLU A 21 10.09 3.30 5.85
CA GLU A 21 11.19 3.36 4.88
C GLU A 21 12.08 2.13 4.93
N GLY A 22 12.35 1.61 6.14
CA GLY A 22 13.11 0.37 6.33
C GLY A 22 12.41 -0.86 5.76
N TRP A 23 11.09 -0.95 5.89
CA TRP A 23 10.30 -2.09 5.36
C TRP A 23 9.96 -1.95 3.88
N ALA A 24 9.96 -0.74 3.31
CA ALA A 24 9.52 -0.50 1.94
C ALA A 24 10.17 -1.42 0.88
N PRO A 25 11.48 -1.75 0.93
CA PRO A 25 12.09 -2.67 -0.04
C PRO A 25 11.48 -4.08 -0.04
N GLU A 26 11.03 -4.58 1.11
CA GLU A 26 10.42 -5.91 1.24
C GLU A 26 9.08 -5.99 0.47
N TYR A 27 8.33 -4.89 0.46
CA TYR A 27 7.06 -4.79 -0.26
C TYR A 27 7.24 -4.51 -1.75
N ALA A 28 8.34 -3.84 -2.13
CA ALA A 28 8.66 -3.55 -3.53
C ALA A 28 8.85 -4.82 -4.37
N GLU A 29 9.36 -5.91 -3.77
CA GLU A 29 9.44 -7.20 -4.46
C GLU A 29 8.10 -7.93 -4.55
N TRP A 30 7.26 -7.83 -3.52
CA TRP A 30 6.02 -8.58 -3.43
C TRP A 30 4.93 -7.99 -4.33
N ALA A 31 4.85 -6.67 -4.44
CA ALA A 31 3.79 -5.99 -5.19
C ALA A 31 3.73 -6.42 -6.67
N PRO A 32 4.83 -6.45 -7.46
CA PRO A 32 4.79 -6.92 -8.85
C PRO A 32 4.33 -8.38 -8.97
N ARG A 33 4.72 -9.23 -8.02
CA ARG A 33 4.32 -10.66 -8.00
C ARG A 33 2.82 -10.81 -7.74
N ALA A 34 2.27 -10.01 -6.83
CA ALA A 34 0.84 -10.00 -6.53
C ALA A 34 0.02 -9.49 -7.74
N TRP A 35 0.48 -8.42 -8.39
CA TRP A 35 -0.17 -7.87 -9.59
C TRP A 35 -0.11 -8.78 -10.82
N ALA A 36 0.93 -9.61 -10.93
CA ALA A 36 1.03 -10.60 -12.01
C ALA A 36 0.11 -11.81 -11.85
N GLN A 37 -0.57 -11.96 -10.70
CA GLN A 37 -1.52 -13.06 -10.50
C GLN A 37 -2.78 -12.86 -11.35
N ALA A 38 -3.28 -13.96 -11.92
CA ALA A 38 -4.52 -13.93 -12.70
C ALA A 38 -5.74 -13.52 -11.86
N GLU A 39 -5.70 -13.78 -10.55
CA GLU A 39 -6.74 -13.39 -9.60
C GLU A 39 -6.08 -12.62 -8.44
N PRO A 40 -6.27 -11.30 -8.35
CA PRO A 40 -5.80 -10.51 -7.21
C PRO A 40 -6.44 -10.94 -5.90
N SER A 41 -5.72 -10.77 -4.79
CA SER A 41 -6.22 -11.11 -3.46
C SER A 41 -5.87 -10.05 -2.42
N TRP A 42 -6.66 -10.01 -1.35
CA TRP A 42 -6.67 -8.89 -0.40
C TRP A 42 -6.46 -9.31 1.05
N GLY A 43 -5.79 -8.40 1.77
CA GLY A 43 -5.63 -8.47 3.21
C GLY A 43 -4.74 -9.63 3.67
N LEU A 44 -4.70 -9.81 4.98
CA LEU A 44 -3.87 -10.84 5.63
C LEU A 44 -4.23 -12.27 5.21
N TYR A 45 -5.50 -12.50 4.83
CA TYR A 45 -6.03 -13.82 4.51
C TYR A 45 -6.06 -14.13 3.02
N SER A 46 -5.54 -13.25 2.16
CA SER A 46 -5.55 -13.43 0.69
C SER A 46 -6.96 -13.73 0.15
N VAL A 47 -7.95 -12.94 0.57
CA VAL A 47 -9.33 -13.08 0.08
C VAL A 47 -9.35 -12.70 -1.41
N PRO A 48 -9.82 -13.57 -2.33
CA PRO A 48 -9.85 -13.25 -3.75
C PRO A 48 -10.74 -12.03 -4.04
N ASP A 49 -10.33 -11.19 -4.99
CA ASP A 49 -11.11 -10.01 -5.39
C ASP A 49 -12.52 -10.38 -5.85
N ALA A 50 -12.68 -11.51 -6.56
CA ALA A 50 -13.97 -12.00 -7.02
C ALA A 50 -15.00 -12.25 -5.89
N ALA A 51 -14.54 -12.43 -4.65
CA ALA A 51 -15.42 -12.62 -3.49
C ALA A 51 -15.98 -11.31 -2.92
N ILE A 52 -15.30 -10.17 -3.16
CA ILE A 52 -15.60 -8.89 -2.50
C ILE A 52 -15.73 -7.69 -3.45
N GLY A 53 -15.28 -7.83 -4.70
CA GLY A 53 -15.40 -6.83 -5.76
C GLY A 53 -14.76 -5.49 -5.41
N VAL A 54 -13.51 -5.50 -4.92
CA VAL A 54 -12.80 -4.25 -4.59
C VAL A 54 -12.36 -3.55 -5.87
N LEU A 55 -11.86 -4.31 -6.84
CA LEU A 55 -11.51 -3.75 -8.14
C LEU A 55 -12.74 -3.65 -9.05
N PRO A 56 -12.79 -2.62 -9.91
CA PRO A 56 -13.70 -2.63 -11.05
C PRO A 56 -13.33 -3.74 -12.04
N ASP A 57 -14.25 -4.08 -12.94
CA ASP A 57 -14.06 -5.10 -13.99
C ASP A 57 -12.79 -4.87 -14.85
N THR A 58 -12.34 -3.62 -14.96
CA THR A 58 -11.09 -3.26 -15.65
C THR A 58 -10.33 -2.19 -14.86
N VAL A 59 -9.02 -2.37 -14.70
CA VAL A 59 -8.12 -1.40 -14.06
C VAL A 59 -7.29 -0.71 -15.15
N ALA A 60 -7.24 0.62 -15.13
CA ALA A 60 -6.40 1.38 -16.04
C ALA A 60 -4.91 1.25 -15.69
N GLY A 61 -4.04 1.10 -16.68
CA GLY A 61 -2.59 0.97 -16.49
C GLY A 61 -2.12 -0.43 -16.10
N LEU A 62 -2.81 -1.47 -16.58
CA LEU A 62 -2.38 -2.88 -16.46
C LEU A 62 -1.37 -3.30 -17.55
N ASP A 63 -1.07 -2.43 -18.50
CA ASP A 63 -0.14 -2.66 -19.62
C ASP A 63 1.34 -2.38 -19.27
#